data_AF-A0A7R9QV42-F1
#
_entry.id   AF-A0A7R9QV42-F1
#
_cell.length_a   1.000
_cell.length_b   1.000
_cell.length_c   1.000
_cell.angle_alpha   90.00
_cell.angle_beta   90.00
_cell.angle_gamma   90.00
#
_symmetry.space_group_name_H-M   'P 1'
#
loop_
_entity.id
_entity.type
_entity.pdbx_description
1 polymer ?
#
loop_
_entity_poly.entity_id
_entity_poly.type
_entity_poly.pdbx_seq_one_letter_code
_entity_poly.pdbx_strand_id
1 'polypeptide(L)' 'RDHDRGLYAPGQLWLQHKDIVGRAKGYVPYVGYVTIVMNDYPKLKYAVLGCLGLFVLAHRE' A
#
# COMPACT_ATOMS: atom_id res chain seq x y z
N ARG A 1 -15.80 4.80 28.89
CA ARG A 1 -15.31 6.10 28.36
C ARG A 1 -13.80 5.92 28.21
N ASP A 2 -13.30 6.07 26.99
CA ASP A 2 -11.88 5.93 26.56
C ASP A 2 -11.42 4.52 26.13
N HIS A 3 -12.02 3.98 25.07
CA HIS A 3 -11.54 2.74 24.42
C HIS A 3 -10.38 2.99 23.42
N ASP A 4 -10.10 4.25 23.07
CA ASP A 4 -9.16 4.58 21.99
C ASP A 4 -7.70 4.76 22.46
N ARG A 5 -7.43 4.55 23.76
CA ARG A 5 -6.10 4.74 24.37
C ARG A 5 -5.28 3.46 24.53
N GLY A 6 -5.79 2.31 24.07
CA GLY A 6 -5.11 1.02 24.21
C GLY A 6 -3.77 0.91 23.46
N LEU A 7 -3.53 1.79 22.49
CA LEU A 7 -2.28 1.84 21.73
C LEU A 7 -1.18 2.70 22.37
N TYR A 8 -1.47 3.40 23.47
CA TYR A 8 -0.55 4.30 24.16
C TYR A 8 -0.22 3.79 25.57
N ALA A 9 0.90 4.25 26.13
CA ALA A 9 1.31 3.87 27.48
C ALA A 9 0.30 4.33 28.55
N PRO A 10 0.09 3.57 29.63
CA PRO A 10 -0.80 3.97 30.72
C PRO A 10 -0.40 5.35 31.31
N GLY A 11 -1.37 6.26 31.42
CA GLY A 11 -1.14 7.62 31.94
C GLY A 11 -0.56 8.61 30.92
N GLN A 12 -0.26 8.20 29.69
CA GLN A 12 0.17 9.10 28.63
C GLN A 12 -1.04 9.87 28.07
N LEU A 13 -1.21 11.11 28.51
CA LEU A 13 -2.31 11.98 28.08
C LEU A 13 -2.02 12.72 26.76
N TRP A 14 -0.74 12.95 26.44
CA TRP A 14 -0.31 13.75 25.31
C TRP A 14 0.92 13.13 24.63
N LEU A 15 1.04 13.30 23.31
CA LEU A 15 2.23 12.94 22.55
C LEU A 15 3.29 14.03 22.66
N GLN A 16 4.55 13.63 22.86
CA GLN A 16 5.69 14.53 22.79
C GLN A 16 6.32 14.49 21.40
N HIS A 17 7.08 15.51 21.03
CA HIS A 17 7.75 15.57 19.72
C HIS A 17 8.64 14.34 19.43
N LYS A 18 9.24 13.76 20.47
CA LYS A 18 10.05 12.53 20.37
C LYS A 18 9.24 11.29 19.96
N ASP A 19 7.93 11.30 20.20
CA ASP A 19 7.02 10.19 19.88
C ASP A 19 6.53 10.28 18.42
N ILE A 20 6.81 11.39 17.73
CA ILE A 20 6.43 11.61 16.33
C ILE A 20 7.53 11.06 15.42
N VAL A 21 7.27 9.89 14.83
CA VAL A 21 8.20 9.23 13.90
C VAL A 21 8.31 9.96 12.56
N GLY A 22 7.23 10.62 12.12
CA GLY A 22 7.22 11.36 10.86
C GLY A 22 5.84 11.87 10.46
N ARG A 23 5.77 12.47 9.27
CA ARG A 23 4.53 12.97 8.66
C ARG A 23 4.28 12.29 7.32
N ALA A 24 3.06 11.82 7.09
CA ALA A 24 2.65 11.33 5.78
C ALA A 24 2.75 12.47 4.75
N LYS A 25 3.60 12.28 3.74
CA LYS A 25 3.82 13.25 2.64
C LYS A 25 2.99 12.95 1.39
N GLY A 26 2.39 11.77 1.31
CA GLY A 26 1.60 11.34 0.17
C GLY A 26 0.52 10.34 0.58
N TYR A 27 -0.56 10.33 -0.17
CA TYR A 27 -1.69 9.42 0.00
C TYR A 27 -2.15 8.97 -1.38
N VAL A 28 -2.14 7.66 -1.60
CA VAL A 28 -2.60 7.07 -2.86
C VAL A 28 -3.81 6.19 -2.57
N PRO A 29 -5.01 6.79 -2.43
CA PRO A 29 -6.23 6.01 -2.32
C PRO A 29 -6.38 5.19 -3.60
N TYR A 30 -7.00 4.01 -3.49
CA TYR A 30 -7.41 3.16 -4.62
C TYR A 30 -6.33 2.32 -5.31
N VAL A 31 -5.04 2.53 -5.04
CA VAL A 31 -3.98 1.64 -5.58
C VAL A 31 -4.22 0.16 -5.24
N GLY A 32 -4.80 -0.11 -4.07
CA GLY A 32 -5.16 -1.47 -3.66
C GLY A 32 -6.15 -2.18 -4.59
N TYR A 33 -6.99 -1.45 -5.34
CA TYR A 33 -7.90 -2.08 -6.30
C TYR A 33 -7.16 -2.80 -7.41
N VAL A 34 -5.97 -2.33 -7.82
CA VAL A 34 -5.15 -3.03 -8.80
C VAL A 34 -4.80 -4.43 -8.31
N THR A 35 -4.43 -4.55 -7.04
CA THR A 35 -4.12 -5.85 -6.42
C THR A 35 -5.36 -6.74 -6.31
N ILE A 36 -6.50 -6.18 -5.92
CA ILE A 36 -7.76 -6.93 -5.83
C ILE A 36 -8.14 -7.49 -7.21
N VAL A 37 -8.15 -6.65 -8.24
CA VAL A 37 -8.48 -7.06 -9.60
C VAL A 37 -7.48 -8.11 -10.12
N MET A 38 -6.19 -7.96 -9.83
CA MET A 38 -5.17 -8.94 -10.25
C MET A 38 -5.29 -10.28 -9.51
N ASN A 39 -5.85 -10.29 -8.29
CA ASN A 39 -6.15 -11.51 -7.54
C ASN A 39 -7.43 -12.19 -8.03
N ASP A 40 -8.50 -11.42 -8.25
CA ASP A 40 -9.81 -11.95 -8.63
C ASP A 40 -9.84 -12.44 -10.09
N TYR A 41 -9.01 -11.87 -10.95
CA TYR A 41 -8.90 -12.23 -12.36
C TYR A 41 -7.49 -12.77 -12.67
N PRO A 42 -7.17 -14.02 -12.34
CA PRO A 42 -5.84 -14.59 -12.60
C PRO A 42 -5.45 -14.57 -14.09
N LYS A 43 -6.44 -14.61 -14.99
CA LYS A 43 -6.21 -14.44 -16.44
C LYS A 43 -5.58 -13.08 -16.78
N LEU A 44 -5.97 -12.01 -16.09
CA LEU A 44 -5.39 -10.67 -16.27
C LEU A 44 -3.91 -10.66 -15.89
N LYS A 45 -3.54 -11.32 -14.79
CA LYS A 45 -2.14 -11.46 -14.37
C LYS A 45 -1.28 -12.08 -15.48
N TYR A 46 -1.75 -13.16 -16.10
CA TYR A 46 -1.04 -13.81 -17.21
C TYR A 46 -1.01 -12.94 -18.47
N ALA A 47 -2.08 -12.20 -18.76
CA ALA A 47 -2.09 -11.26 -19.88
C ALA A 47 -1.05 -10.15 -19.70
N VAL A 48 -0.95 -9.56 -18.51
CA VAL A 48 0.07 -8.55 -18.19
C VAL A 48 1.48 -9.13 -18.33
N LEU A 49 1.71 -10.35 -17.84
CA LEU A 49 3.00 -11.03 -17.98
C LEU A 49 3.35 -11.29 -19.46
N GLY A 50 2.36 -11.71 -20.26
CA GLY A 50 2.52 -11.90 -21.70
C GLY A 50 2.84 -10.60 -22.43
N CYS A 51 2.12 -9.51 -22.13
CA CYS A 51 2.41 -8.19 -22.67
C CYS A 51 3.81 -7.70 -22.30
N LEU A 52 4.25 -7.90 -21.05
CA LEU A 52 5.62 -7.57 -20.62
C LEU A 52 6.67 -8.40 -21.37
N GLY A 53 6.44 -9.70 -21.53
CA GLY A 53 7.33 -10.56 -22.31
C GLY A 53 7.44 -10.12 -23.78
N LEU A 54 6.30 -9.83 -24.41
CA LEU A 54 6.26 -9.29 -25.78
C LEU A 54 6.93 -7.92 -25.88
N PHE A 55 6.72 -7.04 -24.91
CA PHE A 55 7.35 -5.73 -24.85
C PHE A 55 8.87 -5.87 -24.80
N VAL A 56 9.40 -6.73 -23.93
CA VAL A 56 10.84 -7.01 -23.86
C VAL A 56 11.39 -7.55 -25.18
N LEU A 57 10.66 -8.44 -25.85
CA LEU A 57 11.07 -8.99 -27.15
C LEU A 57 11.05 -7.94 -28.26
N ALA A 58 10.02 -7.09 -28.29
CA ALA A 58 9.89 -6.01 -29.28
C ALA A 58 10.90 -4.88 -29.05
N HIS A 59 11.31 -4.66 -27.80
CA HIS A 59 12.31 -3.67 -27.43
C HIS A 59 13.74 -4.24 -27.39
N ARG A 60 13.93 -5.49 -27.81
CA ARG A 60 15.24 -6.13 -27.97
C ARG A 60 15.85 -5.70 -29.31
N GLU A 61 16.20 -4.43 -29.37
CA GLU A 61 17.13 -3.78 -30.30
C GLU A 61 17.94 -2.77 -29.50
#